data_AF-A0A1I0J9X1-F1
#
_entry.id   AF-A0A1I0J9X1-F1
#
_cell.length_a   1.000
_cell.length_b   1.000
_cell.length_c   1.000
_cell.angle_alpha   90.00
_cell.angle_beta   90.00
_cell.angle_gamma   90.00
#
_symmetry.space_group_name_H-M   'P 1'
#
loop_
_entity.id
_entity.type
_entity.pdbx_description
1 polymer ?
#
loop_
_entity_poly.entity_id
_entity_poly.type
_entity_poly.pdbx_seq_one_letter_code
_entity_poly.pdbx_strand_id
1 'polypeptide(L)' 'MHFNANKGDRVCAASMITEENFMGRGRHVHARQGDLGVVQKVDGEWLTVTWVLTGTTYDSHISDLQASQAN' A
#
# COMPACT_ATOMS: atom_id res chain seq x y z
N MET A 1 9.80 13.95 -5.91
CA MET A 1 8.52 14.17 -5.18
C MET A 1 8.68 13.54 -3.81
N HIS A 2 8.54 14.30 -2.72
CA HIS A 2 8.45 13.73 -1.38
C HIS A 2 7.01 13.27 -1.17
N PHE A 3 6.77 11.97 -1.16
CA PHE A 3 5.47 11.43 -0.80
C PHE A 3 5.29 11.59 0.71
N ASN A 4 4.47 12.56 1.10
CA ASN A 4 4.27 12.90 2.51
C ASN A 4 2.91 12.35 2.94
N ALA A 5 2.88 11.13 3.47
CA ALA A 5 1.67 10.49 3.96
C ALA A 5 1.65 10.44 5.48
N ASN A 6 0.48 10.68 6.06
CA ASN A 6 0.20 10.60 7.49
C ASN A 6 -0.75 9.45 7.78
N LYS A 7 -0.78 9.02 9.05
CA LYS A 7 -1.81 8.10 9.52
C LYS A 7 -3.20 8.68 9.25
N GLY A 8 -4.07 7.88 8.63
CA GLY A 8 -5.41 8.26 8.22
C GLY A 8 -5.51 8.71 6.75
N ASP A 9 -4.39 9.00 6.09
CA ASP A 9 -4.41 9.39 4.69
C ASP A 9 -4.82 8.24 3.79
N ARG A 10 -5.51 8.58 2.71
CA ARG A 10 -5.90 7.65 1.65
C ARG A 10 -4.83 7.60 0.58
N VAL A 11 -4.44 6.38 0.23
CA VAL A 11 -3.43 6.10 -0.79
C VAL A 11 -3.99 5.15 -1.83
N CYS A 12 -3.45 5.22 -3.04
CA CYS A 12 -3.70 4.25 -4.10
C CYS A 12 -2.46 3.38 -4.28
N ALA A 13 -2.65 2.11 -4.59
CA ALA A 13 -1.55 1.29 -5.10
C ALA A 13 -1.11 1.82 -6.47
N ALA A 14 0.16 2.22 -6.59
CA ALA A 14 0.74 2.74 -7.83
C ALA A 14 0.93 1.64 -8.88
N SER A 15 1.15 0.41 -8.41
CA SER A 15 1.34 -0.79 -9.21
C SER A 15 0.72 -1.99 -8.48
N MET A 16 0.86 -3.19 -9.05
CA MET A 16 0.44 -4.40 -8.36
C MET A 16 1.39 -4.67 -7.19
N ILE A 17 0.89 -4.61 -5.96
CA ILE A 17 1.67 -4.90 -4.76
C ILE A 17 1.51 -6.38 -4.47
N THR A 18 2.57 -7.12 -4.75
CA THR A 18 2.62 -8.56 -4.49
C THR A 18 3.66 -8.89 -3.45
N GLU A 19 3.32 -9.75 -2.50
CA GLU A 19 4.33 -10.40 -1.67
C GLU A 19 5.00 -11.49 -2.51
N GLU A 20 6.31 -11.33 -2.72
CA GLU A 20 7.17 -12.43 -3.10
C GLU A 20 7.48 -13.23 -1.84
N ASN A 21 6.61 -14.19 -1.52
CA ASN A 21 6.84 -14.96 -0.32
C ASN A 21 8.00 -15.94 -0.51
N PHE A 22 8.99 -15.75 0.35
CA PHE A 22 10.12 -16.63 0.63
C PHE A 22 9.63 -18.09 0.71
N MET A 23 10.32 -19.00 0.01
CA MET A 23 10.03 -20.45 -0.08
C MET A 23 8.97 -20.90 -1.11
N GLY A 24 8.93 -20.25 -2.28
CA GLY A 24 8.84 -20.99 -3.55
C GLY A 24 7.45 -21.41 -4.06
N ARG A 25 6.36 -20.69 -3.74
CA ARG A 25 5.01 -21.04 -4.25
C ARG A 25 4.16 -19.87 -4.79
N GLY A 26 4.81 -18.84 -5.33
CA GLY A 26 4.13 -17.81 -6.14
C GLY A 26 3.90 -16.48 -5.43
N ARG A 27 3.53 -15.47 -6.22
CA ARG A 27 3.27 -14.10 -5.78
C ARG A 27 1.84 -13.98 -5.26
N HIS A 28 1.64 -13.66 -3.98
CA HIS A 28 0.32 -13.27 -3.48
C HIS A 28 0.09 -11.80 -3.77
N VAL A 29 -1.00 -11.46 -4.44
CA VAL A 29 -1.37 -10.06 -4.72
C VAL A 29 -2.13 -9.51 -3.52
N HIS A 30 -1.60 -8.44 -2.90
CA HIS A 30 -2.25 -7.76 -1.78
C HIS A 30 -3.11 -6.58 -2.24
N ALA A 31 -2.67 -5.89 -3.28
CA ALA A 31 -3.39 -4.79 -3.89
C ALA A 31 -3.09 -4.71 -5.40
N ARG A 32 -4.10 -4.35 -6.19
CA ARG A 32 -3.95 -4.06 -7.62
C ARG A 32 -3.77 -2.57 -7.83
N GLN A 33 -3.16 -2.19 -8.94
CA GLN A 33 -3.03 -0.79 -9.32
C GLN A 33 -4.39 -0.08 -9.26
N GLY A 34 -4.44 1.04 -8.54
CA GLY A 34 -5.66 1.82 -8.31
C GLY A 34 -6.50 1.40 -7.10
N ASP A 35 -6.17 0.29 -6.43
CA ASP A 35 -6.84 -0.09 -5.18
C ASP A 35 -6.57 0.97 -4.10
N LEU A 36 -7.60 1.25 -3.31
CA LEU A 36 -7.54 2.23 -2.24
C LEU A 36 -7.09 1.58 -0.92
N GLY A 37 -6.22 2.27 -0.21
CA GLY A 37 -5.75 1.91 1.11
C GLY A 37 -5.78 3.10 2.07
N VAL A 38 -5.79 2.81 3.36
CA VAL A 38 -5.71 3.81 4.43
C VAL A 38 -4.45 3.56 5.25
N VAL A 39 -3.61 4.58 5.40
CA VAL A 39 -2.38 4.50 6.18
C VAL A 39 -2.71 4.36 7.67
N GLN A 40 -2.23 3.29 8.28
CA GLN A 40 -2.37 3.00 9.72
C GLN A 40 -1.15 3.46 10.52
N LYS A 41 0.04 3.38 9.93
CA LYS A 41 1.31 3.76 10.54
C LYS A 41 2.28 4.25 9.46
N VAL A 42 3.12 5.21 9.85
CA VAL A 42 4.23 5.72 9.04
C VAL A 42 5.53 5.37 9.77
N ASP A 43 6.47 4.75 9.07
CA ASP A 43 7.78 4.36 9.59
C ASP A 43 8.87 4.66 8.54
N GLY A 44 9.22 5.94 8.41
CA GLY A 44 10.13 6.42 7.37
C GLY A 44 9.56 6.22 5.98
N GLU A 45 10.22 5.37 5.17
CA GLU A 45 9.79 5.02 3.81
C GLU A 45 8.84 3.81 3.74
N TRP A 46 8.41 3.29 4.90
CA TRP A 46 7.46 2.20 4.99
C TRP A 46 6.16 2.67 5.62
N LEU A 47 5.04 2.27 5.01
CA LEU A 47 3.69 2.61 5.43
C LEU A 47 2.91 1.34 5.69
N THR A 48 2.35 1.19 6.88
CA THR A 48 1.38 0.13 7.14
C THR A 48 0.04 0.60 6.58
N VAL A 49 -0.49 -0.09 5.57
CA VAL A 49 -1.72 0.30 4.85
C VAL A 49 -2.77 -0.80 4.99
N THR A 50 -3.99 -0.41 5.36
CA THR A 50 -5.16 -1.27 5.28
C THR A 50 -5.87 -1.06 3.95
N TRP A 51 -5.90 -2.09 3.11
CA TRP A 51 -6.55 -2.05 1.80
C TRP A 51 -8.05 -2.20 1.93
N VAL A 52 -8.81 -1.29 1.30
CA VAL A 52 -10.27 -1.19 1.48
C VAL A 52 -11.00 -2.40 0.90
N LEU A 53 -10.55 -2.89 -0.26
CA LEU A 53 -11.21 -4.00 -0.96
C LEU A 53 -11.08 -5.33 -0.21
N THR A 54 -9.91 -5.60 0.35
CA THR A 54 -9.58 -6.88 0.99
C THR A 54 -9.71 -6.83 2.51
N GLY A 55 -9.75 -5.64 3.12
CA GLY A 55 -9.73 -5.43 4.57
C GLY A 55 -8.40 -5.81 5.24
N THR A 56 -7.38 -6.13 4.45
CA THR A 56 -6.10 -6.64 4.92
C THR A 56 -5.11 -5.51 5.15
N THR A 57 -4.30 -5.64 6.20
CA THR A 57 -3.29 -4.65 6.58
C THR A 57 -1.90 -5.19 6.33
N TYR A 58 -1.06 -4.46 5.58
CA TYR A 58 0.30 -4.83 5.23
C TYR A 58 1.23 -3.61 5.18
N ASP A 59 2.52 -3.84 5.36
CA ASP A 59 3.54 -2.81 5.14
C ASP A 59 3.81 -2.67 3.64
N SER A 60 3.85 -1.43 3.16
CA SER A 60 4.04 -1.05 1.76
C SER A 60 5.07 0.05 1.69
N HIS A 61 5.99 -0.05 0.73
CA HIS A 61 7.00 0.99 0.53
C HIS A 61 6.37 2.20 -0.17
N ILE A 62 6.80 3.43 0.13
CA ILE A 62 6.17 4.64 -0.43
C ILE A 62 6.23 4.68 -1.96
N SER A 63 7.24 4.04 -2.57
CA SER A 63 7.38 3.97 -4.03
C SER A 63 6.27 3.18 -4.71
N ASP A 64 5.62 2.29 -3.98
CA ASP A 64 4.52 1.46 -4.47
C ASP A 64 3.16 2.14 -4.31
N LEU A 65 3.16 3.36 -3.77
CA LEU A 65 1.97 4.11 -3.38
C LEU A 65 1.90 5.46 -4.10
N GLN A 66 0.68 5.90 -4.36
CA GLN A 66 0.36 7.21 -4.90
C GLN A 66 -0.70 7.87 -4.03
N ALA A 67 -0.72 9.20 -4.02
CA ALA A 67 -1.69 9.93 -3.24
C ALA A 67 -3.06 9.68 -3.88
N SER A 68 -4.03 9.19 -3.12
CA SER A 68 -5.39 9.12 -3.62
C SER A 68 -5.88 10.56 -3.77
N GLN A 69 -6.19 11.00 -4.98
CA GLN A 69 -6.93 12.25 -5.13
C GLN A 69 -8.26 12.07 -4.41
N ALA A 70 -8.44 12.77 -3.29
CA ALA A 70 -9.74 12.91 -2.66
C ALA A 70 -10.61 13.69 -3.64
N ASN A 71 -11.57 12.99 -4.25
CA ASN A 71 -12.70 13.62 -4.92
C ASN A 71 -13.75 13.98 -3.86
#